data_AF-A0A2G9RDB5-F1
#
_entry.id   AF-A0A2G9RDB5-F1
#
_cell.length_a   1.000
_cell.length_b   1.000
_cell.length_c   1.000
_cell.angle_alpha   90.00
_cell.angle_beta   90.00
_cell.angle_gamma   90.00
#
_symmetry.space_group_name_H-M   'P 1'
#
loop_
_entity.id
_entity.type
_entity.pdbx_description
1 polymer ?
#
loop_
_entity_poly.entity_id
_entity_poly.type
_entity_poly.pdbx_seq_one_letter_code
_entity_poly.pdbx_strand_id
1 'polypeptide(L)'
;MAERLSGTSMEESPEPQPSRSRRRYKATNMAFEEMVEIVSILRREDNDGKKGPYTRPNMRKDKIMSSAVTALAHKFGTKRDKEQLRKRWSDLKSREPEQLANKEAT
;
A
#
# COMPACT_ATOMS: atom_id res chain seq x y z
N MET A 1 -57.38 49.00 7.27
CA MET A 1 -56.09 49.28 6.61
C MET A 1 -55.06 48.38 7.28
N ALA A 2 -54.21 47.59 6.66
CA ALA A 2 -53.98 47.12 5.30
C ALA A 2 -53.19 45.79 5.48
N GLU A 3 -53.57 44.74 4.76
CA GLU A 3 -52.73 43.97 3.80
C GLU A 3 -51.52 43.19 4.38
N ARG A 4 -51.54 41.84 4.26
CA ARG A 4 -50.71 40.99 3.34
C ARG A 4 -49.20 41.14 3.61
N LEU A 5 -48.43 40.06 3.84
CA LEU A 5 -47.91 39.18 2.78
C LEU A 5 -47.29 37.90 3.36
N SER A 6 -47.43 36.82 2.59
CA SER A 6 -46.69 35.57 2.66
C SER A 6 -45.17 35.75 2.71
N GLY A 7 -44.49 34.87 3.44
CA GLY A 7 -43.03 34.71 3.38
C GLY A 7 -42.65 33.29 3.77
N THR A 8 -42.62 32.38 2.81
CA THR A 8 -42.05 31.04 2.94
C THR A 8 -40.54 31.19 3.09
N SER A 9 -39.98 30.90 4.27
CA SER A 9 -38.52 30.84 4.42
C SER A 9 -38.10 29.41 4.72
N MET A 10 -38.03 28.61 3.66
CA MET A 10 -37.10 27.48 3.58
C MET A 10 -35.70 28.10 3.50
N GLU A 11 -35.10 28.39 4.65
CA GLU A 11 -33.69 28.82 4.76
C GLU A 11 -32.93 27.57 5.20
N GLU A 12 -32.69 26.67 4.23
CA GLU A 12 -31.42 26.57 3.50
C GLU A 12 -30.30 26.11 4.44
N SER A 13 -30.30 24.80 4.66
CA SER A 13 -29.16 24.10 5.28
C SER A 13 -27.89 24.50 4.53
N PRO A 14 -26.83 24.95 5.21
CA PRO A 14 -25.63 25.46 4.56
C PRO A 14 -25.06 24.38 3.63
N GLU A 15 -24.87 24.74 2.36
CA GLU A 15 -24.20 23.87 1.40
C GLU A 15 -22.86 23.40 2.00
N PRO A 16 -22.59 22.08 2.02
CA PRO A 16 -21.34 21.58 2.55
C PRO A 16 -20.21 22.05 1.64
N GLN A 17 -19.54 23.13 2.06
CA GLN A 17 -18.23 23.53 1.55
C GLN A 17 -17.37 22.27 1.40
N PRO A 18 -16.78 21.99 0.23
CA PRO A 18 -15.89 20.84 0.08
C PRO A 18 -14.66 21.12 0.92
N SER A 19 -14.72 20.69 2.18
CA SER A 19 -13.62 20.72 3.11
C SER A 19 -12.49 20.02 2.40
N ARG A 20 -11.47 20.79 2.03
CA ARG A 20 -10.23 20.31 1.42
C ARG A 20 -9.39 19.63 2.49
N SER A 21 -10.05 18.74 3.24
CA SER A 21 -9.47 17.75 4.12
C SER A 21 -8.48 17.00 3.26
N ARG A 22 -7.21 17.21 3.57
CA ARG A 22 -6.10 16.50 2.94
C ARG A 22 -6.33 15.03 3.26
N ARG A 23 -7.07 14.36 2.37
CA ARG A 23 -7.47 12.96 2.46
C ARG A 23 -6.15 12.23 2.67
N ARG A 24 -5.86 11.81 3.90
CA ARG A 24 -4.66 11.04 4.19
C ARG A 24 -4.68 9.92 3.18
N TYR A 25 -3.66 9.88 2.31
CA TYR A 25 -3.57 8.93 1.21
C TYR A 25 -3.64 7.55 1.85
N LYS A 26 -4.84 6.96 1.83
CA LYS A 26 -5.09 5.67 2.43
C LYS A 26 -4.39 4.72 1.48
N ALA A 27 -3.32 4.10 1.94
CA ALA A 27 -2.56 3.15 1.14
C ALA A 27 -3.57 2.17 0.54
N THR A 28 -3.70 2.17 -0.78
CA THR A 28 -4.60 1.25 -1.48
C THR A 28 -4.24 -0.16 -1.02
N ASN A 29 -5.22 -0.89 -0.50
CA ASN A 29 -5.02 -2.30 -0.18
C ASN A 29 -4.49 -2.98 -1.46
N MET A 30 -3.33 -3.63 -1.37
CA MET A 30 -2.82 -4.44 -2.47
C MET A 30 -3.74 -5.63 -2.64
N ALA A 31 -4.03 -6.00 -3.89
CA ALA A 31 -4.74 -7.24 -4.15
C ALA A 31 -3.88 -8.41 -3.64
N PHE A 32 -4.53 -9.48 -3.18
CA PHE A 32 -3.84 -10.68 -2.69
C PHE A 32 -2.87 -11.24 -3.75
N GLU A 33 -3.27 -11.23 -5.02
CA GLU A 33 -2.45 -11.67 -6.15
C GLU A 33 -1.19 -10.83 -6.33
N GLU A 34 -1.29 -9.49 -6.21
CA GLU A 34 -0.13 -8.59 -6.25
C GLU A 34 0.84 -8.90 -5.09
N MET A 35 0.30 -9.14 -3.89
CA MET A 35 1.07 -9.52 -2.69
C MET A 35 1.82 -10.84 -2.89
N VAL A 36 1.16 -11.86 -3.42
CA VAL A 36 1.77 -13.17 -3.70
C VAL A 36 2.87 -13.04 -4.75
N GLU A 37 2.66 -12.23 -5.79
CA GLU A 37 3.68 -11.97 -6.82
C GLU A 37 4.92 -11.26 -6.24
N ILE A 38 4.74 -10.28 -5.36
CA ILE A 38 5.87 -9.62 -4.69
C ILE A 38 6.63 -10.61 -3.81
N VAL A 39 5.93 -11.43 -3.02
CA VAL A 39 6.56 -12.43 -2.15
C VAL A 39 7.32 -13.49 -2.96
N SER A 40 6.81 -13.90 -4.12
CA SER A 40 7.48 -14.87 -4.99
C SER A 40 8.79 -14.30 -5.58
N ILE A 41 8.78 -13.04 -6.01
CA ILE A 41 9.98 -12.33 -6.50
C ILE A 41 10.99 -12.15 -5.36
N LEU A 42 10.53 -11.75 -4.17
CA LEU A 42 11.39 -11.61 -2.99
C LEU A 42 12.08 -12.94 -2.66
N ARG A 43 11.33 -14.05 -2.62
CA ARG A 43 11.91 -15.38 -2.36
C ARG A 43 12.90 -15.81 -3.44
N ARG A 44 12.60 -15.56 -4.72
CA ARG A 44 13.49 -15.94 -5.82
C ARG A 44 14.79 -15.15 -5.82
N GLU A 45 14.72 -13.84 -5.61
CA GLU A 45 15.89 -12.95 -5.71
C GLU A 45 16.69 -12.82 -4.40
N ASP A 46 16.07 -13.01 -3.22
CA ASP A 46 16.73 -12.96 -1.90
C ASP A 46 17.42 -14.29 -1.55
N ASN A 47 16.86 -15.43 -1.98
CA ASN A 47 17.43 -16.77 -1.74
C ASN A 47 18.43 -17.22 -2.81
N ASP A 48 18.85 -16.34 -3.72
CA ASP A 48 19.68 -16.70 -4.88
C ASP A 48 21.02 -17.38 -4.52
N GLY A 49 21.45 -17.44 -3.25
CA GLY A 49 22.50 -18.36 -2.71
C GLY A 49 23.92 -18.26 -3.30
N LYS A 50 24.05 -17.61 -4.45
CA LYS A 50 25.20 -17.51 -5.34
C LYS A 50 25.96 -16.20 -5.15
N LYS A 51 25.39 -15.27 -4.37
CA LYS A 51 25.96 -13.95 -4.13
C LYS A 51 26.56 -13.95 -2.74
N GLY A 52 27.89 -13.91 -2.67
CA GLY A 52 28.65 -13.84 -1.42
C GLY A 52 28.25 -12.63 -0.55
N PRO A 53 28.79 -12.52 0.68
CA PRO A 53 28.46 -11.43 1.60
C PRO A 53 28.57 -10.08 0.90
N TYR A 54 27.47 -9.32 0.94
CA TYR A 54 27.29 -8.14 0.09
C TYR A 54 28.19 -6.98 0.52
N THR A 55 28.87 -6.37 -0.44
CA THR A 55 29.58 -5.10 -0.27
C THR A 55 28.62 -3.94 0.04
N ARG A 56 27.35 -4.02 -0.41
CA ARG A 56 26.30 -3.02 -0.19
C ARG A 56 24.90 -3.67 -0.04
N PRO A 57 24.42 -3.89 1.20
CA PRO A 57 23.12 -4.51 1.47
C PRO A 57 21.92 -3.77 0.82
N ASN A 58 21.97 -2.44 0.72
CA ASN A 58 20.89 -1.64 0.13
C ASN A 58 20.75 -1.84 -1.39
N MET A 59 21.85 -2.11 -2.11
CA MET A 59 21.80 -2.25 -3.56
C MET A 59 20.99 -3.48 -4.00
N ARG A 60 21.06 -4.58 -3.23
CA ARG A 60 20.27 -5.78 -3.50
C ARG A 60 18.79 -5.51 -3.26
N LYS A 61 18.46 -4.93 -2.11
CA LYS A 61 17.07 -4.55 -1.78
C LYS A 61 16.47 -3.68 -2.88
N ASP A 62 17.24 -2.74 -3.42
CA ASP A 62 16.79 -1.82 -4.44
C ASP A 62 16.55 -2.48 -5.79
N LYS A 63 17.41 -3.44 -6.15
CA LYS A 63 17.26 -4.25 -7.36
C LYS A 63 16.01 -5.13 -7.27
N ILE A 64 15.82 -5.80 -6.13
CA ILE A 64 14.64 -6.66 -5.90
C ILE A 64 13.36 -5.82 -5.97
N MET A 65 13.37 -4.64 -5.37
CA MET A 65 12.23 -3.72 -5.42
C MET A 65 11.95 -3.19 -6.83
N SER A 66 12.99 -2.87 -7.62
CA SER A 66 12.80 -2.52 -9.04
C SER A 66 12.14 -3.66 -9.82
N SER A 67 12.58 -4.90 -9.59
CA SER A 67 12.00 -6.07 -10.24
C SER A 67 10.53 -6.28 -9.86
N ALA A 68 10.18 -6.10 -8.58
CA ALA A 68 8.80 -6.18 -8.10
C ALA A 68 7.90 -5.12 -8.75
N VAL A 69 8.33 -3.85 -8.78
CA VAL A 69 7.57 -2.76 -9.45
C VAL A 69 7.35 -3.09 -10.93
N THR A 70 8.39 -3.55 -11.61
CA THR A 70 8.32 -3.86 -13.05
C THR A 70 7.38 -5.03 -13.33
N ALA A 71 7.43 -6.09 -12.52
CA ALA A 71 6.56 -7.25 -12.67
C ALA A 71 5.09 -6.91 -12.41
N LEU A 72 4.80 -6.07 -11.40
CA LEU A 72 3.44 -5.63 -11.10
C LEU A 72 2.86 -4.78 -12.24
N ALA A 73 3.66 -3.85 -12.77
CA ALA A 73 3.26 -3.05 -13.91
C ALA A 73 2.99 -3.92 -15.15
N HIS A 74 3.81 -4.94 -15.39
CA HIS A 74 3.66 -5.84 -16.54
C HIS A 74 2.47 -6.80 -16.40
N LYS A 75 2.28 -7.42 -15.23
CA LYS A 75 1.25 -8.44 -15.00
C LYS A 75 -0.12 -7.86 -14.71
N PHE A 76 -0.19 -6.83 -13.89
CA PHE A 76 -1.45 -6.27 -13.39
C PHE A 76 -1.76 -4.88 -13.95
N GLY A 77 -0.82 -4.27 -14.71
CA GLY A 77 -0.96 -2.88 -15.15
C GLY A 77 -0.88 -1.87 -14.00
N THR A 78 -0.51 -2.29 -12.79
CA THR A 78 -0.55 -1.44 -11.61
C THR A 78 0.78 -0.72 -11.41
N LYS A 79 0.71 0.61 -11.32
CA LYS A 79 1.86 1.44 -10.94
C LYS A 79 1.95 1.49 -9.43
N ARG A 80 2.91 0.72 -8.87
CA ARG A 80 3.21 0.71 -7.44
C ARG A 80 4.49 1.47 -7.16
N ASP A 81 4.50 2.15 -6.02
CA ASP A 81 5.66 2.92 -5.58
C ASP A 81 6.69 2.01 -4.88
N LYS A 82 7.97 2.27 -5.16
CA LYS A 82 9.09 1.51 -4.60
C LYS A 82 9.17 1.64 -3.07
N GLU A 83 8.92 2.82 -2.54
CA GLU A 83 8.89 3.11 -1.09
C GLU A 83 7.76 2.33 -0.41
N GLN A 84 6.59 2.28 -1.07
CA GLN A 84 5.43 1.56 -0.56
C GLN A 84 5.70 0.05 -0.46
N LEU A 85 6.38 -0.52 -1.46
CA LEU A 85 6.78 -1.92 -1.47
C LEU A 85 7.85 -2.23 -0.42
N ARG A 86 8.81 -1.32 -0.19
CA ARG A 86 9.78 -1.44 0.90
C ARG A 86 9.12 -1.50 2.26
N LYS A 87 8.18 -0.61 2.54
CA LYS A 87 7.43 -0.61 3.80
C LYS A 87 6.68 -1.93 4.00
N ARG A 88 5.98 -2.39 2.95
CA ARG A 88 5.25 -3.67 2.96
C ARG A 88 6.16 -4.87 3.15
N TRP A 89 7.35 -4.87 2.56
CA TRP A 89 8.35 -5.91 2.80
C TRP A 89 8.80 -5.96 4.25
N SER A 90 9.10 -4.81 4.86
CA SER A 90 9.43 -4.75 6.29
C SER A 90 8.30 -5.33 7.14
N ASP A 91 7.05 -4.98 6.85
CA ASP A 91 5.88 -5.55 7.55
C ASP A 91 5.77 -7.07 7.36
N LEU A 92 6.07 -7.58 6.16
CA LEU A 92 6.03 -9.01 5.83
C LEU A 92 7.14 -9.81 6.53
N LYS A 93 8.38 -9.30 6.55
CA LYS A 93 9.50 -9.98 7.25
C LYS A 93 9.31 -9.99 8.76
N SER A 94 8.73 -8.93 9.33
CA SER A 94 8.44 -8.88 10.78
C SER A 94 7.36 -9.88 11.20
N ARG A 95 6.48 -10.30 10.29
CA ARG A 95 5.43 -11.31 10.55
C ARG A 95 5.92 -12.76 10.47
N GLU A 96 7.06 -13.03 9.85
CA GLU A 96 7.57 -14.39 9.69
C GLU A 96 7.97 -15.09 11.01
N PRO A 97 8.68 -14.44 11.97
CA PRO A 97 9.02 -15.10 13.23
C PRO A 97 7.80 -15.38 14.12
N GLU A 98 6.78 -14.52 14.13
CA GLU A 98 5.56 -14.74 14.92
C GLU A 98 4.73 -15.94 14.42
N GLN A 99 4.77 -16.26 13.12
CA GLN A 99 4.00 -17.38 12.57
C GLN A 99 4.71 -18.74 12.69
N LEU A 100 6.04 -18.76 12.85
CA LEU A 100 6.80 -19.98 13.12
C LEU A 100 6.69 -20.38 14.60
N ALA A 101 6.77 -19.42 15.52
CA ALA A 101 6.61 -19.68 16.96
C ALA A 101 5.19 -20.16 17.33
N ASN A 102 4.15 -19.65 16.67
CA ASN A 102 2.75 -20.06 16.93
C ASN A 102 2.38 -21.42 16.32
N LYS A 103 3.29 -22.08 15.59
CA LYS A 103 3.09 -23.46 15.07
C LYS A 103 3.73 -24.54 15.93
N GLU A 104 4.57 -24.16 16.90
CA GLU A 104 5.18 -25.11 17.85
C GLU A 104 4.38 -25.27 19.15
N ALA A 105 3.24 -24.59 19.26
CA ALA A 105 2.35 -24.59 20.44
C ALA A 105 1.01 -25.33 20.23
N THR A 106 0.92 -26.23 19.25
CA THR A 106 -0.26 -27.10 19.02
C THR A 106 0.20 -28.49 18.66
#